data_AF-A0A3B0VW48-F1
#
_entry.id   AF-A0A3B0VW48-F1
#
_cell.length_a   1.000
_cell.length_b   1.000
_cell.length_c   1.000
_cell.angle_alpha   90.00
_cell.angle_beta   90.00
_cell.angle_gamma   90.00
#
_symmetry.space_group_name_H-M   'P 1'
#
loop_
_entity.id
_entity.type
_entity.pdbx_description
1 polymer ?
#
loop_
_entity_poly.entity_id
_entity_poly.type
_entity_poly.pdbx_seq_one_letter_code
_entity_poly.pdbx_strand_id
1 'polypeptide(L)' 'MRLKDHDLKQIVKDYLKSLSPDKLIEVSWRLLEDLKETRDRLNQTSQNSSRPSSSFAPWETGVISNDPPT' A
#
# COMPACT_ATOMS: atom_id res chain seq x y z
N MET A 1 -6.87 -6.49 -3.21
CA MET A 1 -7.48 -6.59 -1.87
C MET A 1 -8.44 -7.78 -1.85
N ARG A 2 -8.34 -8.65 -0.83
CA ARG A 2 -8.99 -9.94 -0.63
C ARG A 2 -10.28 -9.81 0.19
N LEU A 3 -10.32 -8.89 1.13
CA LEU A 3 -11.50 -8.53 1.91
C LEU A 3 -12.22 -7.36 1.25
N LYS A 4 -13.55 -7.44 1.21
CA LYS A 4 -14.40 -6.35 0.73
C LYS A 4 -14.75 -5.42 1.90
N ASP A 5 -15.23 -4.23 1.60
CA ASP A 5 -15.64 -3.24 2.60
C ASP A 5 -16.67 -3.77 3.60
N HIS A 6 -17.58 -4.64 3.17
CA HIS A 6 -18.55 -5.25 4.07
C HIS A 6 -17.90 -6.26 5.03
N ASP A 7 -16.91 -7.02 4.56
CA ASP A 7 -16.17 -7.98 5.39
C ASP A 7 -15.41 -7.23 6.48
N LEU A 8 -14.72 -6.15 6.13
CA LEU A 8 -14.01 -5.29 7.06
C LEU A 8 -14.91 -4.70 8.15
N LYS A 9 -16.12 -4.28 7.79
CA LYS A 9 -17.11 -3.75 8.76
C LYS A 9 -17.64 -4.84 9.70
N GLN A 10 -17.69 -6.09 9.24
CA GLN A 10 -18.16 -7.22 10.04
C GLN A 10 -17.08 -7.81 10.94
N ILE A 11 -15.79 -7.61 10.63
CA ILE A 11 -14.68 -8.03 11.48
C ILE A 11 -14.63 -7.12 12.72
N VAL A 12 -15.38 -7.53 13.74
CA VAL A 12 -15.39 -6.93 15.08
C VAL A 12 -14.87 -7.93 16.10
N LYS A 13 -14.53 -7.44 17.30
CA LYS A 13 -13.97 -8.25 18.38
C LYS A 13 -14.83 -9.49 18.70
N ASP A 14 -16.15 -9.32 18.73
CA ASP A 14 -17.07 -10.41 19.07
C ASP A 14 -17.19 -11.45 17.96
N TYR A 15 -17.14 -11.02 16.70
CA TYR A 15 -17.03 -11.92 15.56
C TYR A 15 -15.76 -12.77 15.64
N LEU A 16 -14.59 -12.14 15.84
CA LEU A 16 -13.32 -12.85 15.94
C LEU A 16 -13.27 -13.86 17.08
N LYS A 17 -13.93 -13.56 18.21
CA LYS A 17 -14.04 -14.49 19.36
C LYS A 17 -14.94 -15.70 19.08
N SER A 18 -15.91 -15.56 18.18
CA SER A 18 -16.80 -16.65 17.79
C SER A 18 -16.20 -17.61 16.75
N LEU A 19 -15.05 -17.25 16.16
CA LEU A 19 -14.39 -18.05 15.13
C LEU A 19 -13.59 -19.20 15.72
N SER A 20 -13.54 -20.31 14.99
CA SER A 20 -12.60 -21.39 15.28
C SER A 20 -11.16 -20.93 15.00
N PRO A 21 -10.14 -21.56 15.63
CA PRO A 21 -8.74 -21.19 15.43
C PRO A 21 -8.31 -21.19 13.96
N ASP A 22 -8.72 -22.19 13.18
CA ASP A 22 -8.35 -22.29 11.77
C ASP A 22 -8.93 -21.14 10.94
N LYS A 23 -10.19 -20.76 11.20
CA LYS A 23 -10.83 -19.61 10.54
C LYS A 23 -10.18 -18.29 10.96
N LEU A 24 -9.77 -18.18 12.22
CA LEU A 24 -9.07 -17.00 12.70
C LEU A 24 -7.73 -16.81 11.98
N ILE A 25 -6.98 -17.90 11.76
CA ILE A 25 -5.74 -17.88 10.98
C ILE A 25 -6.02 -17.46 9.54
N GLU A 26 -7.05 -18.00 8.90
CA GLU A 26 -7.42 -17.65 7.54
C GLU A 26 -7.79 -16.16 7.39
N VAL A 27 -8.62 -15.63 8.29
CA VAL A 27 -8.99 -14.21 8.29
C VAL A 27 -7.77 -13.33 8.56
N SER A 28 -6.89 -13.74 9.49
CA SER A 28 -5.65 -13.02 9.79
C SER A 28 -4.71 -12.99 8.59
N TRP A 29 -4.59 -14.08 7.84
CA TRP A 29 -3.78 -14.14 6.63
C TRP A 29 -4.30 -13.20 5.55
N ARG A 30 -5.62 -13.21 5.30
CA ARG A 30 -6.25 -12.30 4.33
C ARG A 30 -6.07 -10.82 4.71
N LEU A 31 -6.23 -10.49 6.00
CA LEU A 31 -5.96 -9.14 6.52
C LEU A 31 -4.50 -8.72 6.28
N LEU A 32 -3.55 -9.63 6.50
CA LEU A 32 -2.13 -9.36 6.31
C LEU A 32 -1.80 -9.09 4.84
N GLU A 33 -2.32 -9.90 3.91
CA GLU A 33 -2.13 -9.67 2.47
C GLU A 33 -2.67 -8.30 2.04
N ASP A 34 -3.85 -7.93 2.52
CA ASP A 34 -4.48 -6.66 2.18
C ASP A 34 -3.76 -5.44 2.72
N LEU A 35 -3.20 -5.55 3.92
CA LEU A 35 -2.37 -4.51 4.51
C LEU A 35 -1.07 -4.34 3.73
N LYS A 36 -0.43 -5.44 3.33
CA LYS A 36 0.78 -5.39 2.50
C LYS A 36 0.49 -4.74 1.16
N GLU A 37 -0.55 -5.18 0.45
CA GLU A 37 -0.96 -4.60 -0.83
C GLU A 37 -1.29 -3.09 -0.70
N THR A 38 -2.01 -2.71 0.35
CA THR A 38 -2.38 -1.30 0.58
C THR A 38 -1.16 -0.46 0.92
N ARG A 39 -0.21 -0.99 1.69
CA ARG A 39 1.07 -0.34 1.97
C ARG A 39 1.91 -0.18 0.72
N ASP A 40 1.99 -1.22 -0.11
CA ASP A 40 2.70 -1.17 -1.38
C ASP A 40 2.08 -0.13 -2.30
N ARG A 41 0.75 -0.11 -2.44
CA ARG A 41 0.01 0.90 -3.20
C ARG A 41 0.22 2.32 -2.67
N LEU A 42 0.30 2.49 -1.35
CA LEU A 42 0.59 3.79 -0.74
C LEU A 42 2.04 4.24 -1.00
N ASN A 43 2.98 3.29 -1.01
CA ASN A 43 4.39 3.51 -1.33
C ASN A 43 4.64 3.71 -2.83
N GLN A 44 3.69 3.33 -3.70
CA GLN A 44 3.67 3.70 -5.11
C GLN A 44 3.29 5.18 -5.27
N THR A 45 4.21 6.07 -4.89
CA THR A 45 4.11 7.50 -5.21
C THR A 45 4.45 7.72 -6.68
N SER A 46 3.99 8.84 -7.25
CA SER A 46 4.28 9.25 -8.63
C SER A 46 5.78 9.33 -8.98
N GLN A 47 6.65 9.36 -7.97
CA GLN A 47 8.12 9.35 -8.10
C GLN A 47 8.74 7.94 -8.19
N ASN A 48 8.02 6.88 -7.83
CA ASN A 48 8.49 5.49 -7.91
C ASN A 48 7.77 4.67 -9.00
N SER A 49 6.62 5.16 -9.46
CA SER A 49 6.04 4.65 -10.70
C SER A 49 6.87 5.17 -11.87
N SER A 50 7.31 4.29 -12.75
CA SER A 50 8.02 4.59 -14.00
C SER A 50 7.22 5.54 -14.89
N ARG A 51 7.15 6.82 -14.52
CA ARG A 51 6.91 7.90 -15.44
C ARG A 51 8.21 8.08 -16.21
N PRO A 52 8.22 7.93 -17.54
CA PRO A 52 9.36 8.40 -18.31
C PRO A 52 9.56 9.89 -17.99
N SER A 53 10.81 10.32 -17.91
CA SER A 53 11.25 11.71 -17.64
C SER A 53 10.64 12.77 -18.59
N SER A 54 9.84 12.38 -19.57
CA SER A 54 9.20 13.25 -20.55
C SER A 54 7.89 13.92 -20.09
N SER A 55 7.49 13.75 -18.83
CA SER A 55 6.26 14.36 -18.27
C SER A 55 6.50 15.59 -17.40
N PHE A 56 7.75 16.04 -17.27
CA PHE A 56 8.06 17.32 -16.62
C PHE A 56 7.81 18.47 -17.59
N ALA A 57 7.22 19.56 -17.10
CA ALA A 57 7.13 20.79 -17.86
C ALA A 57 8.55 21.36 -18.07
N PRO A 58 8.84 22.06 -19.19
CA PRO A 58 10.20 22.50 -19.52
C PRO A 58 10.84 23.48 -18.52
N TRP A 59 10.09 23.99 -17.55
CA TRP A 59 10.55 24.89 -16.48
C TRP A 59 10.65 24.21 -15.11
N GLU A 60 10.24 22.94 -14.99
CA GLU A 60 10.57 22.10 -13.83
C GLU A 60 12.02 21.66 -13.97
N THR A 61 12.94 22.59 -13.72
CA THR A 61 14.37 22.29 -13.61
C THR A 61 14.52 21.28 -12.48
N GLY A 62 14.80 20.03 -12.86
CA GLY A 62 15.19 18.97 -11.95
C GLY A 62 16.21 19.53 -10.97
N VAL A 63 16.03 19.20 -9.70
CA VAL A 63 16.96 19.56 -8.63
C VAL A 63 18.30 18.88 -8.93
N ILE A 64 19.12 19.51 -9.77
CA ILE A 64 20.53 19.19 -9.98
C ILE A 64 21.29 20.09 -9.02
N SER A 65 21.52 19.62 -7.80
CA SER A 65 22.56 20.17 -6.94
C SER A 65 22.78 19.28 -5.74
N ASN A 66 23.73 18.36 -5.84
CA ASN A 66 24.87 18.39 -4.93
C ASN A 66 25.96 17.44 -5.41
N ASP A 67 26.94 17.98 -6.12
CA ASP A 67 28.35 17.79 -5.76
C ASP A 67 29.17 18.95 -6.38
N PRO A 68 30.04 19.61 -5.60
CA PRO A 68 30.80 20.78 -6.05
C PRO A 68 32.05 20.39 -6.87
N PRO A 69 32.60 21.31 -7.68
CA PRO A 69 33.71 21.01 -8.57
C PRO A 69 35.06 21.22 -7.86
N THR A 70 35.94 20.22 -7.83
CA THR A 70 37.38 20.40 -8.09
C THR A 70 38.02 19.08 -8.49
#